data_AF-Q7NJ88-F1
#
_entry.id   AF-Q7NJ88-F1
#
_cell.length_a   1.000
_cell.length_b   1.000
_cell.length_c   1.000
_cell.angle_alpha   90.00
_cell.angle_beta   90.00
_cell.angle_gamma   90.00
#
_symmetry.space_group_name_H-M   'P 1'
#
loop_
_entity.id
_entity.type
_entity.pdbx_description
1 polymer ?
#
loop_
_entity_poly.entity_id
_entity_poly.type
_entity_poly.pdbx_seq_one_letter_code
_entity_poly.pdbx_strand_id
1 'polypeptide(L)'
;MDTGTRMGEPIAIVGMGCRFPGGAENPERFWQLLRDGVDAIRDVPPERWNLADLYDPAPGAPGKTCTRRGGFLEQVDRFDAEFFGISPPEAQRMDPQQRLVLEVAWEALEDAAIVPVALAGSRTGVFIGICHSDYDTLAFRQYSGIHMLDTTGTSDCIAANRLSYLLDLRGPSLAIDTACSSSLAALHLACQSLWLAESTLALAGGVHLNLSPERSIGLSQGRMLATDGRCKTFDAQADGYVRGEGCGVLVLKRLSDALADRDPIRAIIRGTAVNHNGRSNGLTAPNTAAQEEVIRRALAQAGVQPSQVSYVETHATGTALGDLIEFKALKAVLGQRQQGDPRCLLGSLKTNIGHLEAAAGIAGLIKVTLALQHRQIPPSLSPQRLHPYIRLDGTPFEIPTRGQSWEPGGELRLAGVSAFGFGGTNAHLLLQEAPPEPPAPPNHPTIPHLLTLTARSDAALRQLAGRFANHLDAAHPAHLPDICFSANTGRTLFAFRLALVAEHPAEMAGLLAAFGCGQRPPGVHFGHSPRRRTAVVEVEEGAYPRPQSSLAERRRMLEVLGGWFVEGSAAVEWGRLAGDGRMRRVSLPTYPFERQRYWMESPPAATAAVKASDQTKEV
;
A
#
# COMPACT_ATOMS: atom_id res chain seq x y z
N MET A 1 33.08 -7.24 -11.19
CA MET A 1 32.15 -6.14 -10.87
C MET A 1 31.97 -6.14 -9.37
N ASP A 2 32.25 -5.01 -8.74
CA ASP A 2 32.50 -4.88 -7.30
C ASP A 2 31.21 -5.16 -6.50
N THR A 3 31.14 -6.32 -5.85
CA THR A 3 30.02 -6.71 -4.98
C THR A 3 30.06 -5.99 -3.64
N GLY A 4 31.22 -5.42 -3.26
CA GLY A 4 31.40 -4.70 -2.01
C GLY A 4 30.71 -3.32 -1.98
N THR A 5 30.65 -2.62 -3.11
CA THR A 5 29.98 -1.31 -3.23
C THR A 5 28.44 -1.41 -3.35
N ARG A 6 27.89 -2.60 -3.65
CA ARG A 6 26.42 -2.79 -3.78
C ARG A 6 25.72 -3.11 -2.46
N MET A 7 26.40 -3.75 -1.51
CA MET A 7 25.82 -4.01 -0.19
C MET A 7 25.77 -2.71 0.62
N GLY A 8 24.59 -2.09 0.69
CA GLY A 8 24.36 -0.85 1.44
C GLY A 8 24.04 0.37 0.58
N GLU A 9 23.91 0.22 -0.74
CA GLU A 9 23.32 1.28 -1.57
C GLU A 9 21.87 1.55 -1.10
N PRO A 10 21.44 2.81 -0.91
CA PRO A 10 20.06 3.07 -0.52
C PRO A 10 19.05 2.58 -1.57
N ILE A 11 17.88 2.14 -1.10
CA ILE A 11 16.77 1.68 -1.96
C ILE A 11 15.72 2.78 -2.02
N ALA A 12 15.35 3.21 -3.22
CA ALA A 12 14.29 4.19 -3.45
C ALA A 12 12.92 3.52 -3.44
N ILE A 13 11.97 4.13 -2.73
CA ILE A 13 10.55 3.86 -2.89
C ILE A 13 10.05 4.75 -4.02
N VAL A 14 9.70 4.15 -5.16
CA VAL A 14 9.30 4.91 -6.35
C VAL A 14 7.78 4.98 -6.57
N GLY A 15 7.03 4.06 -5.97
CA GLY A 15 5.56 4.08 -5.99
C GLY A 15 4.98 3.33 -4.81
N MET A 16 3.72 3.63 -4.50
CA MET A 16 2.98 3.02 -3.40
C MET A 16 1.48 2.96 -3.68
N GLY A 17 0.86 1.86 -3.27
CA GLY A 17 -0.59 1.68 -3.27
C GLY A 17 -1.03 1.18 -1.90
N CYS A 18 -2.24 1.55 -1.47
CA CYS A 18 -2.82 0.98 -0.25
C CYS A 18 -4.35 0.95 -0.23
N ARG A 19 -4.88 0.07 0.63
CA ARG A 19 -6.26 0.00 1.10
C ARG A 19 -6.25 -0.25 2.60
N PHE A 20 -6.75 0.71 3.37
CA PHE A 20 -6.83 0.64 4.83
C PHE A 20 -8.23 1.02 5.34
N PRO A 21 -8.57 0.66 6.60
CA PRO A 21 -9.88 0.95 7.20
C PRO A 21 -10.19 2.45 7.21
N GLY A 22 -11.48 2.80 7.27
CA GLY A 22 -11.93 4.20 7.33
C GLY A 22 -11.97 4.92 5.97
N GLY A 23 -12.12 4.18 4.86
CA GLY A 23 -12.17 4.75 3.52
C GLY A 23 -10.82 5.22 2.99
N ALA A 24 -9.71 4.76 3.60
CA ALA A 24 -8.36 5.02 3.14
C ALA A 24 -8.04 4.15 1.90
N GLU A 25 -8.63 4.54 0.77
CA GLU A 25 -8.54 3.81 -0.49
C GLU A 25 -7.29 4.17 -1.31
N ASN A 26 -6.40 5.03 -0.82
CA ASN A 26 -5.13 5.38 -1.48
C ASN A 26 -4.26 6.15 -0.47
N PRO A 27 -2.97 6.39 -0.80
CA PRO A 27 -2.06 7.09 0.11
C PRO A 27 -2.55 8.48 0.54
N GLU A 28 -3.23 9.23 -0.34
CA GLU A 28 -3.74 10.57 -0.04
C GLU A 28 -4.89 10.53 0.98
N ARG A 29 -5.85 9.62 0.80
CA ARG A 29 -6.95 9.40 1.76
C ARG A 29 -6.44 8.85 3.08
N PHE A 30 -5.43 7.98 3.04
CA PHE A 30 -4.79 7.49 4.25
C PHE A 30 -4.09 8.62 5.03
N TRP A 31 -3.39 9.52 4.34
CA TRP A 31 -2.79 10.69 4.97
C TRP A 31 -3.84 11.59 5.62
N GLN A 32 -4.96 11.87 4.93
CA GLN A 32 -6.05 12.66 5.48
C GLN A 32 -6.60 12.04 6.77
N LEU A 33 -6.87 10.73 6.76
CA LEU A 33 -7.33 9.97 7.93
C LEU A 33 -6.36 10.13 9.12
N LEU A 34 -5.06 9.97 8.88
CA LEU A 34 -4.03 10.07 9.91
C LEU A 34 -3.90 11.50 10.44
N ARG A 35 -3.80 12.49 9.55
CA ARG A 35 -3.68 13.92 9.88
C ARG A 35 -4.85 14.38 10.74
N ASP A 36 -6.06 13.94 10.40
CA ASP A 36 -7.30 14.33 11.08
C ASP A 36 -7.54 13.51 12.37
N GLY A 37 -6.65 12.57 12.70
CA GLY A 37 -6.70 11.80 13.94
C GLY A 37 -7.91 10.87 14.04
N VAL A 38 -8.32 10.27 12.92
CA VAL A 38 -9.52 9.42 12.85
C VAL A 38 -9.25 8.04 13.48
N ASP A 39 -10.17 7.60 14.34
CA ASP A 39 -10.32 6.21 14.80
C ASP A 39 -11.22 5.46 13.81
N ALA A 40 -10.64 4.54 13.04
CA ALA A 40 -11.32 3.76 12.01
C ALA A 40 -11.84 2.40 12.51
N ILE A 41 -11.78 2.15 13.82
CA ILE A 41 -12.32 0.94 14.42
C ILE A 41 -13.85 1.01 14.45
N ARG A 42 -14.49 -0.06 13.98
CA ARG A 42 -15.95 -0.21 13.97
C ARG A 42 -16.37 -1.59 14.47
N ASP A 43 -17.66 -1.78 14.67
CA ASP A 43 -18.20 -3.11 14.97
C ASP A 43 -18.01 -4.07 13.78
N VAL A 44 -17.90 -5.37 14.04
CA VAL A 44 -17.78 -6.38 12.98
C VAL A 44 -18.98 -6.27 12.03
N PRO A 45 -18.76 -6.11 10.72
CA PRO A 45 -19.85 -6.02 9.75
C PRO A 45 -20.68 -7.31 9.73
N PRO A 46 -22.02 -7.21 9.66
CA PRO A 46 -22.91 -8.38 9.69
C PRO A 46 -22.69 -9.34 8.52
N GLU A 47 -22.16 -8.86 7.39
CA GLU A 47 -21.79 -9.66 6.24
C GLU A 47 -20.57 -10.57 6.46
N ARG A 48 -19.81 -10.39 7.55
CA ARG A 48 -18.64 -11.24 7.87
C ARG A 48 -19.06 -12.49 8.65
N TRP A 49 -19.65 -12.28 9.83
CA TRP A 49 -20.21 -13.35 10.65
C TRP A 49 -21.18 -12.79 11.69
N ASN A 50 -22.09 -13.64 12.16
CA ASN A 50 -23.02 -13.27 13.23
C ASN A 50 -22.29 -13.25 14.59
N LEU A 51 -22.12 -12.06 15.16
CA LEU A 51 -21.50 -11.88 16.48
C LEU A 51 -22.39 -12.31 17.66
N ALA A 52 -23.72 -12.36 17.50
CA ALA A 52 -24.64 -12.57 18.62
C ALA A 52 -24.34 -13.88 19.38
N ASP A 53 -24.00 -14.93 18.64
CA ASP A 53 -23.71 -16.26 19.19
C ASP A 53 -22.22 -16.45 19.56
N LEU A 54 -21.36 -15.50 19.20
CA LEU A 54 -19.90 -15.62 19.35
C LEU A 54 -19.31 -14.67 20.38
N TYR A 55 -20.02 -13.61 20.77
CA TYR A 55 -19.50 -12.63 21.72
C TYR A 55 -19.72 -13.05 23.17
N ASP A 56 -18.68 -12.89 23.99
CA ASP A 56 -18.77 -12.93 25.44
C ASP A 56 -17.74 -11.95 26.01
N PRO A 57 -18.13 -10.96 26.84
CA PRO A 57 -17.20 -9.97 27.37
C PRO A 57 -16.11 -10.58 28.26
N ALA A 58 -16.28 -11.80 28.80
CA ALA A 58 -15.28 -12.46 29.62
C ALA A 58 -14.10 -12.96 28.77
N PRO A 59 -12.88 -12.43 28.96
CA PRO A 59 -11.71 -12.93 28.24
C PRO A 59 -11.44 -14.39 28.58
N GLY A 60 -11.36 -15.24 27.55
CA GLY A 60 -11.14 -16.68 27.70
C GLY A 60 -12.41 -17.54 27.78
N ALA A 61 -13.61 -16.99 27.58
CA ALA A 61 -14.84 -17.79 27.47
C ALA A 61 -14.77 -18.78 26.28
N PRO A 62 -14.86 -20.11 26.48
CA PRO A 62 -14.65 -21.11 25.44
C PRO A 62 -15.54 -20.90 24.21
N GLY A 63 -14.93 -20.89 23.02
CA GLY A 63 -15.66 -20.70 21.76
C GLY A 63 -16.16 -19.28 21.50
N LYS A 64 -15.79 -18.30 22.35
CA LYS A 64 -16.25 -16.91 22.25
C LYS A 64 -15.11 -15.93 21.96
N THR A 65 -15.47 -14.79 21.36
CA THR A 65 -14.61 -13.61 21.22
C THR A 65 -14.94 -12.57 22.28
N CYS A 66 -13.91 -11.96 22.86
CA CYS A 66 -14.06 -10.93 23.89
C CYS A 66 -14.31 -9.52 23.34
N THR A 67 -14.25 -9.35 22.03
CA THR A 67 -14.46 -8.06 21.36
C THR A 67 -15.39 -8.19 20.16
N ARG A 68 -16.12 -7.10 19.90
CA ARG A 68 -17.04 -6.93 18.77
C ARG A 68 -16.50 -5.98 17.72
N ARG A 69 -15.27 -5.50 17.88
CA ARG A 69 -14.70 -4.41 17.08
C ARG A 69 -13.50 -4.84 16.27
N GLY A 70 -13.25 -4.13 15.18
CA GLY A 70 -12.13 -4.34 14.28
C GLY A 70 -11.95 -3.17 13.31
N GLY A 71 -10.76 -3.06 12.73
CA GLY A 71 -10.53 -2.21 11.56
C GLY A 71 -10.87 -3.01 10.30
N PHE A 72 -11.99 -2.72 9.65
CA PHE A 72 -12.45 -3.49 8.49
C PHE A 72 -12.39 -2.69 7.20
N LEU A 73 -11.98 -3.35 6.12
CA LEU A 73 -12.18 -2.88 4.76
C LEU A 73 -13.64 -3.10 4.35
N GLU A 74 -14.06 -2.28 3.39
CA GLU A 74 -15.36 -2.40 2.73
C GLU A 74 -15.21 -3.16 1.42
N GLN A 75 -16.28 -3.85 1.02
CA GLN A 75 -16.37 -4.46 -0.31
C GLN A 75 -15.20 -5.41 -0.64
N VAL A 76 -14.73 -6.20 0.34
CA VAL A 76 -13.66 -7.21 0.15
C VAL A 76 -14.09 -8.35 -0.78
N ASP A 77 -15.40 -8.51 -0.97
CA ASP A 77 -16.01 -9.42 -1.92
C ASP A 77 -15.97 -8.85 -3.35
N ARG A 78 -15.51 -7.61 -3.58
CA ARG A 78 -15.52 -6.99 -4.91
C ARG A 78 -14.16 -6.95 -5.59
N PHE A 79 -14.15 -7.20 -6.89
CA PHE A 79 -12.94 -7.28 -7.72
C PHE A 79 -13.28 -7.08 -9.21
N ASP A 80 -12.30 -6.63 -10.01
CA ASP A 80 -12.43 -6.51 -11.47
C ASP A 80 -11.71 -7.67 -12.17
N ALA A 81 -12.39 -8.83 -12.26
CA ALA A 81 -11.80 -10.05 -12.78
C ALA A 81 -11.41 -9.95 -14.27
N GLU A 82 -12.26 -9.31 -15.09
CA GLU A 82 -12.03 -9.16 -16.52
C GLU A 82 -10.79 -8.31 -16.81
N PHE A 83 -10.55 -7.26 -16.00
CA PHE A 83 -9.35 -6.45 -16.13
C PHE A 83 -8.06 -7.27 -16.04
N PHE A 84 -8.02 -8.23 -15.12
CA PHE A 84 -6.87 -9.12 -14.90
C PHE A 84 -6.93 -10.40 -15.76
N GLY A 85 -7.92 -10.55 -16.65
CA GLY A 85 -8.07 -11.74 -17.49
C GLY A 85 -8.45 -12.99 -16.69
N ILE A 86 -9.11 -12.82 -15.56
CA ILE A 86 -9.52 -13.88 -14.64
C ILE A 86 -10.99 -14.20 -14.89
N SER A 87 -11.32 -15.49 -14.97
CA SER A 87 -12.69 -15.92 -15.21
C SER A 87 -13.58 -15.71 -13.95
N PRO A 88 -14.88 -15.43 -14.09
CA PRO A 88 -15.77 -15.31 -12.94
C PRO A 88 -15.75 -16.53 -11.97
N PRO A 89 -15.74 -17.79 -12.43
CA PRO A 89 -15.66 -18.95 -11.54
C PRO A 89 -14.35 -19.06 -10.74
N GLU A 90 -13.26 -18.57 -11.31
CA GLU A 90 -11.96 -18.47 -10.63
C GLU A 90 -11.98 -17.35 -9.60
N ALA A 91 -12.44 -16.15 -9.98
CA ALA A 91 -12.52 -15.00 -9.07
C ALA A 91 -13.37 -15.26 -7.82
N GLN A 92 -14.44 -16.06 -7.94
CA GLN A 92 -15.25 -16.50 -6.79
C GLN A 92 -14.44 -17.32 -5.77
N ARG A 93 -13.47 -18.12 -6.23
CA ARG A 93 -12.66 -19.04 -5.41
C ARG A 93 -11.31 -18.45 -5.00
N MET A 94 -10.94 -17.32 -5.58
CA MET A 94 -9.77 -16.56 -5.15
C MET A 94 -10.01 -15.92 -3.78
N ASP A 95 -9.09 -16.13 -2.86
CA ASP A 95 -9.01 -15.40 -1.61
C ASP A 95 -9.02 -13.89 -1.92
N PRO A 96 -9.95 -13.12 -1.32
CA PRO A 96 -9.94 -11.66 -1.36
C PRO A 96 -8.56 -11.00 -1.12
N GLN A 97 -7.68 -11.62 -0.34
CA GLN A 97 -6.31 -11.16 -0.14
C GLN A 97 -5.50 -11.15 -1.44
N GLN A 98 -5.60 -12.22 -2.25
CA GLN A 98 -4.95 -12.27 -3.57
C GLN A 98 -5.49 -11.18 -4.49
N ARG A 99 -6.82 -10.98 -4.48
CA ARG A 99 -7.51 -9.96 -5.29
C ARG A 99 -7.05 -8.54 -4.95
N LEU A 100 -6.98 -8.22 -3.65
CA LEU A 100 -6.49 -6.92 -3.18
C LEU A 100 -5.03 -6.67 -3.58
N VAL A 101 -4.16 -7.68 -3.46
CA VAL A 101 -2.76 -7.56 -3.87
C VAL A 101 -2.63 -7.22 -5.36
N LEU A 102 -3.48 -7.81 -6.22
CA LEU A 102 -3.50 -7.49 -7.66
C LEU A 102 -3.86 -6.02 -7.92
N GLU A 103 -4.96 -5.54 -7.35
CA GLU A 103 -5.41 -4.15 -7.50
C GLU A 103 -4.36 -3.18 -6.97
N VAL A 104 -3.89 -3.39 -5.74
CA VAL A 104 -2.98 -2.47 -5.05
C VAL A 104 -1.58 -2.45 -5.69
N ALA A 105 -1.08 -3.58 -6.19
CA ALA A 105 0.19 -3.61 -6.91
C ALA A 105 0.12 -2.89 -8.26
N TRP A 106 -1.00 -3.03 -8.99
CA TRP A 106 -1.24 -2.29 -10.23
C TRP A 106 -1.23 -0.78 -9.97
N GLU A 107 -1.93 -0.35 -8.92
CA GLU A 107 -1.97 1.05 -8.51
C GLU A 107 -0.60 1.57 -8.09
N ALA A 108 0.19 0.78 -7.35
CA ALA A 108 1.54 1.15 -6.95
C ALA A 108 2.47 1.36 -8.17
N LEU A 109 2.30 0.58 -9.24
CA LEU A 109 3.03 0.75 -10.49
C LEU A 109 2.59 2.00 -11.25
N GLU A 110 1.28 2.26 -11.34
CA GLU A 110 0.77 3.51 -11.92
C GLU A 110 1.21 4.75 -11.13
N ASP A 111 1.28 4.64 -9.81
CA ASP A 111 1.76 5.67 -8.90
C ASP A 111 3.28 5.91 -9.04
N ALA A 112 4.05 4.89 -9.44
CA ALA A 112 5.44 5.03 -9.89
C ALA A 112 5.58 5.57 -11.32
N ALA A 113 4.46 5.74 -12.04
CA ALA A 113 4.42 6.02 -13.47
C ALA A 113 5.20 4.98 -14.31
N ILE A 114 5.16 3.71 -13.88
CA ILE A 114 5.72 2.56 -14.58
C ILE A 114 4.56 1.81 -15.24
N VAL A 115 4.64 1.63 -16.56
CA VAL A 115 3.64 0.87 -17.32
C VAL A 115 3.78 -0.62 -16.98
N PRO A 116 2.78 -1.27 -16.33
CA PRO A 116 2.92 -2.66 -15.86
C PRO A 116 3.29 -3.64 -16.96
N VAL A 117 2.70 -3.51 -18.15
CA VAL A 117 2.98 -4.40 -19.30
C VAL A 117 4.39 -4.25 -19.87
N ALA A 118 5.09 -3.15 -19.56
CA ALA A 118 6.48 -2.95 -19.98
C ALA A 118 7.47 -3.76 -19.12
N LEU A 119 7.02 -4.32 -17.99
CA LEU A 119 7.83 -5.16 -17.11
C LEU A 119 7.90 -6.62 -17.58
N ALA A 120 7.16 -7.00 -18.61
CA ALA A 120 7.15 -8.37 -19.12
C ALA A 120 8.56 -8.86 -19.48
N GLY A 121 8.93 -10.04 -19.01
CA GLY A 121 10.25 -10.65 -19.17
C GLY A 121 11.34 -10.06 -18.27
N SER A 122 11.06 -9.00 -17.51
CA SER A 122 12.05 -8.38 -16.62
C SER A 122 12.33 -9.22 -15.37
N ARG A 123 13.50 -9.03 -14.75
CA ARG A 123 13.82 -9.60 -13.43
C ARG A 123 13.18 -8.78 -12.31
N THR A 124 11.88 -8.53 -12.41
CA THR A 124 11.14 -7.91 -11.31
C THR A 124 10.80 -8.96 -10.26
N GLY A 125 11.16 -8.73 -9.01
CA GLY A 125 10.80 -9.60 -7.88
C GLY A 125 9.48 -9.20 -7.23
N VAL A 126 8.80 -10.15 -6.59
CA VAL A 126 7.53 -9.98 -5.88
C VAL A 126 7.63 -10.62 -4.48
N PHE A 127 7.44 -9.81 -3.44
CA PHE A 127 7.60 -10.22 -2.03
C PHE A 127 6.38 -9.77 -1.23
N ILE A 128 5.48 -10.70 -0.92
CA ILE A 128 4.21 -10.38 -0.27
C ILE A 128 4.17 -10.99 1.14
N GLY A 129 4.05 -10.14 2.15
CA GLY A 129 3.71 -10.56 3.50
C GLY A 129 2.23 -10.95 3.59
N ILE A 130 1.95 -12.19 3.93
CA ILE A 130 0.58 -12.70 4.07
C ILE A 130 0.56 -13.73 5.21
N CYS A 131 -0.51 -13.74 5.97
CA CYS A 131 -0.77 -14.78 6.97
C CYS A 131 -2.28 -14.91 7.16
N HIS A 132 -2.69 -16.03 7.76
CA HIS A 132 -4.09 -16.41 7.97
C HIS A 132 -4.86 -16.70 6.67
N SER A 133 -5.05 -17.99 6.40
CA SER A 133 -5.81 -18.51 5.26
C SER A 133 -7.27 -18.76 5.67
N ASP A 134 -7.99 -17.69 6.04
CA ASP A 134 -9.40 -17.79 6.46
C ASP A 134 -10.28 -18.31 5.30
N TYR A 135 -10.02 -17.86 4.07
CA TYR A 135 -10.75 -18.31 2.88
C TYR A 135 -10.46 -19.78 2.55
N ASP A 136 -9.23 -20.27 2.75
CA ASP A 136 -8.89 -21.71 2.69
C ASP A 136 -9.75 -22.52 3.67
N THR A 137 -9.82 -22.06 4.92
CA THR A 137 -10.64 -22.70 5.95
C THR A 137 -12.11 -22.73 5.59
N LEU A 138 -12.63 -21.75 4.84
CA LEU A 138 -14.00 -21.73 4.34
C LEU A 138 -14.19 -22.66 3.13
N ALA A 139 -13.24 -22.67 2.19
CA ALA A 139 -13.28 -23.46 0.96
C ALA A 139 -13.28 -24.97 1.23
N PHE A 140 -12.44 -25.42 2.17
CA PHE A 140 -12.21 -26.84 2.42
C PHE A 140 -13.11 -27.45 3.53
N ARG A 141 -14.11 -26.72 4.03
CA ARG A 141 -15.04 -27.27 5.06
C ARG A 141 -15.86 -28.45 4.58
N GLN A 142 -16.21 -28.48 3.28
CA GLN A 142 -17.08 -29.48 2.71
C GLN A 142 -16.42 -30.17 1.51
N TYR A 143 -16.07 -31.45 1.68
CA TYR A 143 -15.31 -32.19 0.67
C TYR A 143 -16.00 -32.29 -0.70
N SER A 144 -17.33 -32.37 -0.74
CA SER A 144 -18.08 -32.48 -2.00
C SER A 144 -18.05 -31.20 -2.85
N GLY A 145 -17.65 -30.06 -2.28
CA GLY A 145 -17.58 -28.77 -2.97
C GLY A 145 -16.19 -28.41 -3.47
N ILE A 146 -15.16 -29.22 -3.16
CA ILE A 146 -13.76 -28.91 -3.49
C ILE A 146 -13.54 -28.99 -5.01
N HIS A 147 -12.95 -27.92 -5.55
CA HIS A 147 -12.56 -27.76 -6.93
C HIS A 147 -11.07 -27.41 -7.03
N MET A 148 -10.42 -27.72 -8.16
CA MET A 148 -8.99 -27.40 -8.37
C MET A 148 -8.68 -25.90 -8.21
N LEU A 149 -9.62 -25.04 -8.59
CA LEU A 149 -9.50 -23.60 -8.44
C LEU A 149 -9.45 -23.15 -6.97
N ASP A 150 -9.95 -23.95 -6.02
CA ASP A 150 -9.81 -23.64 -4.59
C ASP A 150 -8.36 -23.77 -4.15
N THR A 151 -7.63 -24.78 -4.67
CA THR A 151 -6.20 -24.98 -4.38
C THR A 151 -5.34 -23.78 -4.81
N THR A 152 -5.58 -23.24 -6.00
CA THR A 152 -4.86 -22.04 -6.48
C THR A 152 -5.45 -20.75 -5.91
N GLY A 153 -6.75 -20.73 -5.65
CA GLY A 153 -7.47 -19.57 -5.15
C GLY A 153 -7.15 -19.24 -3.69
N THR A 154 -6.74 -20.21 -2.87
CA THR A 154 -6.56 -20.02 -1.42
C THR A 154 -5.11 -20.17 -0.94
N SER A 155 -4.21 -20.69 -1.77
CA SER A 155 -2.80 -20.84 -1.42
C SER A 155 -2.09 -19.49 -1.29
N ASP A 156 -1.41 -19.27 -0.16
CA ASP A 156 -0.72 -18.02 0.15
C ASP A 156 0.38 -17.67 -0.88
N CYS A 157 1.10 -18.68 -1.40
CA CYS A 157 2.16 -18.44 -2.40
C CYS A 157 1.60 -17.87 -3.71
N ILE A 158 0.33 -18.12 -4.02
CA ILE A 158 -0.31 -17.59 -5.23
C ILE A 158 -0.55 -16.09 -5.12
N ALA A 159 -0.61 -15.50 -3.91
CA ALA A 159 -0.71 -14.04 -3.76
C ALA A 159 0.47 -13.30 -4.46
N ALA A 160 1.69 -13.83 -4.33
CA ALA A 160 2.86 -13.32 -5.06
C ALA A 160 2.91 -13.85 -6.50
N ASN A 161 2.71 -15.15 -6.69
CA ASN A 161 2.92 -15.79 -8.00
C ASN A 161 1.92 -15.34 -9.06
N ARG A 162 0.70 -14.94 -8.67
CA ARG A 162 -0.31 -14.43 -9.61
C ARG A 162 0.10 -13.08 -10.19
N LEU A 163 0.74 -12.20 -9.42
CA LEU A 163 1.33 -10.97 -9.94
C LEU A 163 2.42 -11.28 -10.97
N SER A 164 3.35 -12.17 -10.60
CA SER A 164 4.45 -12.60 -11.47
C SER A 164 3.94 -13.22 -12.76
N TYR A 165 2.91 -14.06 -12.69
CA TYR A 165 2.27 -14.66 -13.85
C TYR A 165 1.58 -13.63 -14.76
N LEU A 166 0.76 -12.75 -14.19
CA LEU A 166 -0.04 -11.78 -14.97
C LEU A 166 0.82 -10.72 -15.65
N LEU A 167 1.93 -10.32 -15.04
CA LEU A 167 2.83 -9.30 -15.56
C LEU A 167 4.08 -9.89 -16.25
N ASP A 168 4.17 -11.22 -16.37
CA ASP A 168 5.31 -11.95 -16.92
C ASP A 168 6.66 -11.60 -16.26
N LEU A 169 6.68 -11.52 -14.93
CA LEU A 169 7.86 -11.18 -14.14
C LEU A 169 8.72 -12.41 -13.86
N ARG A 170 10.05 -12.26 -13.99
CA ARG A 170 11.03 -13.36 -13.92
C ARG A 170 11.99 -13.27 -12.73
N GLY A 171 11.76 -12.35 -11.79
CA GLY A 171 12.50 -12.29 -10.53
C GLY A 171 11.95 -13.25 -9.47
N PRO A 172 12.51 -13.27 -8.25
CA PRO A 172 11.99 -14.07 -7.14
C PRO A 172 10.53 -13.70 -6.82
N SER A 173 9.68 -14.70 -6.59
CA SER A 173 8.26 -14.53 -6.30
C SER A 173 7.90 -15.31 -5.04
N LEU A 174 7.77 -14.61 -3.91
CA LEU A 174 7.69 -15.19 -2.58
C LEU A 174 6.51 -14.64 -1.79
N ALA A 175 5.78 -15.54 -1.13
CA ALA A 175 4.91 -15.22 -0.01
C ALA A 175 5.69 -15.45 1.30
N ILE A 176 5.59 -14.50 2.23
CA ILE A 176 6.33 -14.50 3.49
C ILE A 176 5.32 -14.50 4.64
N ASP A 177 5.38 -15.54 5.47
CA ASP A 177 4.68 -15.58 6.75
C ASP A 177 5.67 -15.57 7.92
N THR A 178 5.73 -14.43 8.60
CA THR A 178 6.38 -14.27 9.91
C THR A 178 5.40 -13.61 10.88
N ALA A 179 4.10 -13.88 10.71
CA ALA A 179 3.00 -13.24 11.39
C ALA A 179 3.02 -11.71 11.28
N CYS A 180 2.99 -10.99 12.40
CA CYS A 180 2.88 -9.53 12.44
C CYS A 180 4.07 -8.78 11.80
N SER A 181 5.20 -9.46 11.55
CA SER A 181 6.37 -8.90 10.87
C SER A 181 6.42 -9.20 9.36
N SER A 182 5.47 -9.97 8.81
CA SER A 182 5.50 -10.49 7.44
C SER A 182 5.85 -9.46 6.38
N SER A 183 5.16 -8.31 6.35
CA SER A 183 5.44 -7.31 5.32
C SER A 183 6.81 -6.61 5.46
N LEU A 184 7.34 -6.43 6.68
CA LEU A 184 8.68 -5.86 6.85
C LEU A 184 9.77 -6.89 6.54
N ALA A 185 9.55 -8.16 6.86
CA ALA A 185 10.43 -9.24 6.43
C ALA A 185 10.43 -9.38 4.89
N ALA A 186 9.26 -9.25 4.25
CA ALA A 186 9.13 -9.20 2.80
C ALA A 186 9.92 -8.03 2.19
N LEU A 187 9.81 -6.82 2.77
CA LEU A 187 10.61 -5.66 2.36
C LEU A 187 12.10 -5.88 2.53
N HIS A 188 12.54 -6.47 3.65
CA HIS A 188 13.94 -6.81 3.85
C HIS A 188 14.47 -7.73 2.74
N LEU A 189 13.73 -8.79 2.40
CA LEU A 189 14.12 -9.71 1.32
C LEU A 189 14.11 -9.03 -0.06
N ALA A 190 13.17 -8.12 -0.31
CA ALA A 190 13.14 -7.32 -1.53
C ALA A 190 14.39 -6.43 -1.66
N CYS A 191 14.79 -5.75 -0.57
CA CYS A 191 16.04 -4.98 -0.53
C CYS A 191 17.26 -5.87 -0.78
N GLN A 192 17.34 -7.05 -0.15
CA GLN A 192 18.42 -8.02 -0.39
C GLN A 192 18.48 -8.44 -1.86
N SER A 193 17.33 -8.77 -2.47
CA SER A 193 17.26 -9.18 -3.88
C SER A 193 17.72 -8.07 -4.83
N LEU A 194 17.41 -6.80 -4.52
CA LEU A 194 17.91 -5.64 -5.27
C LEU A 194 19.43 -5.43 -5.09
N TRP A 195 19.97 -5.57 -3.88
CA TRP A 195 21.40 -5.45 -3.61
C TRP A 195 22.22 -6.55 -4.28
N LEU A 196 21.70 -7.79 -4.26
CA LEU A 196 22.30 -8.95 -4.92
C LEU A 196 22.08 -8.95 -6.45
N ALA A 197 21.30 -8.00 -6.97
CA ALA A 197 20.91 -7.88 -8.37
C ALA A 197 20.19 -9.11 -8.95
N GLU A 198 19.58 -9.93 -8.09
CA GLU A 198 18.57 -10.93 -8.47
C GLU A 198 17.33 -10.24 -9.04
N SER A 199 16.99 -9.07 -8.49
CA SER A 199 15.92 -8.20 -8.96
C SER A 199 16.46 -6.88 -9.53
N THR A 200 15.82 -6.35 -10.57
CA THR A 200 16.05 -4.99 -11.09
C THR A 200 15.02 -3.99 -10.57
N LEU A 201 13.84 -4.49 -10.22
CA LEU A 201 12.74 -3.78 -9.56
C LEU A 201 12.09 -4.79 -8.61
N ALA A 202 11.55 -4.34 -7.48
CA ALA A 202 10.84 -5.23 -6.57
C ALA A 202 9.48 -4.65 -6.18
N LEU A 203 8.44 -5.48 -6.26
CA LEU A 203 7.14 -5.24 -5.64
C LEU A 203 7.19 -5.87 -4.24
N ALA A 204 7.04 -5.05 -3.20
CA ALA A 204 7.12 -5.52 -1.83
C ALA A 204 5.96 -4.97 -1.01
N GLY A 205 5.27 -5.82 -0.26
CA GLY A 205 4.06 -5.40 0.43
C GLY A 205 3.55 -6.40 1.45
N GLY A 206 2.31 -6.20 1.86
CA GLY A 206 1.59 -7.19 2.65
C GLY A 206 0.10 -6.95 2.67
N VAL A 207 -0.64 -8.03 2.92
CA VAL A 207 -2.09 -8.07 2.96
C VAL A 207 -2.56 -8.86 4.17
N HIS A 208 -3.67 -8.42 4.75
CA HIS A 208 -4.35 -9.14 5.81
C HIS A 208 -5.85 -8.85 5.79
N LEU A 209 -6.67 -9.90 5.91
CA LEU A 209 -8.12 -9.79 6.02
C LEU A 209 -8.68 -10.68 7.14
N ASN A 210 -9.77 -10.23 7.76
CA ASN A 210 -10.53 -10.94 8.77
C ASN A 210 -11.79 -11.52 8.10
N LEU A 211 -11.71 -12.73 7.57
CA LEU A 211 -12.82 -13.34 6.80
C LEU A 211 -13.60 -14.36 7.62
N SER A 212 -13.04 -14.85 8.74
CA SER A 212 -13.71 -15.81 9.60
C SER A 212 -13.49 -15.56 11.11
N PRO A 213 -14.41 -16.02 11.99
CA PRO A 213 -14.35 -15.72 13.42
C PRO A 213 -13.33 -16.56 14.20
N GLU A 214 -12.88 -17.71 13.69
CA GLU A 214 -12.11 -18.72 14.42
C GLU A 214 -10.81 -18.14 15.00
N ARG A 215 -10.12 -17.29 14.24
CA ARG A 215 -8.91 -16.62 14.71
C ARG A 215 -9.21 -15.65 15.85
N SER A 216 -10.28 -14.86 15.75
CA SER A 216 -10.69 -13.94 16.83
C SER A 216 -11.06 -14.68 18.12
N ILE A 217 -11.67 -15.86 18.01
CA ILE A 217 -11.94 -16.75 19.15
C ILE A 217 -10.63 -17.24 19.78
N GLY A 218 -9.71 -17.78 18.97
CA GLY A 218 -8.41 -18.28 19.46
C GLY A 218 -7.55 -17.18 20.11
N LEU A 219 -7.52 -15.98 19.53
CA LEU A 219 -6.80 -14.83 20.07
C LEU A 219 -7.45 -14.29 21.35
N SER A 220 -8.78 -14.35 21.47
CA SER A 220 -9.48 -14.05 22.72
C SER A 220 -9.16 -15.05 23.83
N GLN A 221 -9.05 -16.34 23.49
CA GLN A 221 -8.60 -17.39 24.42
C GLN A 221 -7.16 -17.14 24.91
N GLY A 222 -6.28 -16.71 24.00
CA GLY A 222 -4.92 -16.31 24.30
C GLY A 222 -4.78 -14.97 25.02
N ARG A 223 -5.89 -14.29 25.35
CA ARG A 223 -5.92 -12.94 25.97
C ARG A 223 -5.07 -11.92 25.20
N MET A 224 -5.03 -12.05 23.87
CA MET A 224 -4.29 -11.14 22.99
C MET A 224 -5.12 -9.93 22.55
N LEU A 225 -6.45 -10.05 22.58
CA LEU A 225 -7.36 -9.01 22.12
C LEU A 225 -7.79 -8.09 23.27
N ALA A 226 -7.85 -6.79 22.96
CA ALA A 226 -8.38 -5.77 23.86
C ALA A 226 -9.91 -5.88 23.95
N THR A 227 -10.44 -5.86 25.17
CA THR A 227 -11.88 -6.05 25.44
C THR A 227 -12.75 -4.90 24.92
N ASP A 228 -12.21 -3.68 24.93
CA ASP A 228 -12.83 -2.49 24.35
C ASP A 228 -12.55 -2.32 22.85
N GLY A 229 -11.77 -3.24 22.28
CA GLY A 229 -11.40 -3.27 20.87
C GLY A 229 -10.54 -2.08 20.46
N ARG A 230 -9.59 -1.63 21.29
CA ARG A 230 -8.63 -0.58 20.90
C ARG A 230 -7.18 -0.96 21.18
N CYS A 231 -6.29 -0.60 20.27
CA CYS A 231 -4.85 -0.63 20.51
C CYS A 231 -4.45 0.57 21.38
N LYS A 232 -4.42 0.39 22.69
CA LYS A 232 -4.05 1.44 23.66
C LYS A 232 -2.55 1.53 23.86
N THR A 233 -1.83 1.80 22.77
CA THR A 233 -0.37 1.87 22.71
C THR A 233 0.21 2.80 23.78
N PHE A 234 1.15 2.27 24.59
CA PHE A 234 1.83 2.92 25.71
C PHE A 234 0.93 3.39 26.87
N ASP A 235 -0.37 3.07 26.85
CA ASP A 235 -1.31 3.51 27.88
C ASP A 235 -1.28 2.61 29.12
N ALA A 236 -1.62 3.18 30.28
CA ALA A 236 -1.79 2.45 31.53
C ALA A 236 -2.89 1.38 31.47
N GLN A 237 -3.85 1.49 30.54
CA GLN A 237 -4.94 0.55 30.33
C GLN A 237 -4.70 -0.43 29.15
N ALA A 238 -3.47 -0.51 28.64
CA ALA A 238 -3.06 -1.47 27.61
C ALA A 238 -3.37 -2.93 28.04
N ASP A 239 -4.33 -3.57 27.38
CA ASP A 239 -4.82 -4.93 27.70
C ASP A 239 -4.80 -5.89 26.49
N GLY A 240 -4.32 -5.45 25.33
CA GLY A 240 -4.36 -6.23 24.11
C GLY A 240 -4.44 -5.34 22.87
N TYR A 241 -4.66 -5.95 21.70
CA TYR A 241 -4.86 -5.23 20.45
C TYR A 241 -6.25 -5.50 19.85
N VAL A 242 -6.63 -4.69 18.87
CA VAL A 242 -7.81 -4.95 18.02
C VAL A 242 -7.34 -5.36 16.64
N ARG A 243 -7.96 -6.39 16.06
CA ARG A 243 -7.59 -6.87 14.72
C ARG A 243 -7.98 -5.85 13.65
N GLY A 244 -7.16 -5.75 12.61
CA GLY A 244 -7.41 -4.86 11.48
C GLY A 244 -7.13 -5.53 10.14
N GLU A 245 -7.71 -4.99 9.09
CA GLU A 245 -7.58 -5.41 7.71
C GLU A 245 -6.81 -4.38 6.90
N GLY A 246 -6.10 -4.81 5.87
CA GLY A 246 -5.45 -3.86 4.97
C GLY A 246 -4.53 -4.51 3.95
N CYS A 247 -4.21 -3.75 2.92
CA CYS A 247 -3.24 -4.11 1.90
C CYS A 247 -2.36 -2.90 1.57
N GLY A 248 -1.05 -3.11 1.46
CA GLY A 248 -0.11 -2.11 0.98
C GLY A 248 0.95 -2.75 0.09
N VAL A 249 1.33 -2.06 -0.99
CA VAL A 249 2.41 -2.50 -1.90
C VAL A 249 3.28 -1.29 -2.24
N LEU A 250 4.59 -1.49 -2.25
CA LEU A 250 5.60 -0.53 -2.66
C LEU A 250 6.34 -1.04 -3.89
N VAL A 251 6.74 -0.10 -4.74
CA VAL A 251 7.64 -0.31 -5.87
C VAL A 251 9.02 0.16 -5.47
N LEU A 252 10.01 -0.73 -5.52
CA LEU A 252 11.36 -0.50 -5.04
C LEU A 252 12.39 -0.64 -6.15
N LYS A 253 13.37 0.27 -6.16
CA LYS A 253 14.55 0.22 -7.02
C LYS A 253 15.79 0.63 -6.23
N ARG A 254 16.97 0.26 -6.71
CA ARG A 254 18.21 0.89 -6.22
C ARG A 254 18.14 2.39 -6.50
N LEU A 255 18.65 3.21 -5.58
CA LEU A 255 18.56 4.67 -5.72
C LEU A 255 19.25 5.16 -7.00
N SER A 256 20.39 4.58 -7.38
CA SER A 256 21.08 4.91 -8.63
C SER A 256 20.22 4.65 -9.87
N ASP A 257 19.53 3.51 -9.93
CA ASP A 257 18.63 3.16 -11.03
C ASP A 257 17.39 4.06 -11.07
N ALA A 258 16.82 4.40 -9.91
CA ALA A 258 15.68 5.31 -9.82
C ALA A 258 16.04 6.72 -10.32
N LEU A 259 17.25 7.21 -9.97
CA LEU A 259 17.75 8.49 -10.46
C LEU A 259 18.06 8.46 -11.96
N ALA A 260 18.67 7.37 -12.46
CA ALA A 260 18.97 7.19 -13.87
C ALA A 260 17.69 7.18 -14.72
N ASP A 261 16.65 6.49 -14.24
CA ASP A 261 15.37 6.37 -14.95
C ASP A 261 14.45 7.58 -14.72
N ARG A 262 14.85 8.52 -13.85
CA ARG A 262 14.09 9.72 -13.44
C ARG A 262 12.73 9.38 -12.83
N ASP A 263 12.73 8.37 -11.97
CA ASP A 263 11.55 7.97 -11.23
C ASP A 263 11.20 8.97 -10.12
N PRO A 264 9.91 9.09 -9.75
CA PRO A 264 9.54 9.84 -8.56
C PRO A 264 10.08 9.11 -7.33
N ILE A 265 10.89 9.77 -6.50
CA ILE A 265 11.40 9.17 -5.26
C ILE A 265 10.54 9.67 -4.10
N ARG A 266 9.80 8.76 -3.46
CA ARG A 266 8.90 9.10 -2.34
C ARG A 266 9.62 9.15 -1.00
N ALA A 267 10.50 8.19 -0.79
CA ALA A 267 11.38 8.09 0.36
C ALA A 267 12.51 7.10 0.04
N ILE A 268 13.52 7.04 0.91
CA ILE A 268 14.68 6.18 0.75
C ILE A 268 14.76 5.22 1.94
N ILE A 269 14.88 3.92 1.68
CA ILE A 269 15.22 2.90 2.68
C ILE A 269 16.75 2.87 2.79
N ARG A 270 17.27 3.26 3.97
CA ARG A 270 18.71 3.33 4.26
C ARG A 270 19.27 2.03 4.82
N GLY A 271 18.47 1.28 5.56
CA GLY A 271 18.89 0.03 6.16
C GLY A 271 17.71 -0.77 6.68
N THR A 272 17.89 -2.08 6.76
CA THR A 272 16.89 -3.06 7.11
C THR A 272 17.55 -4.20 7.89
N ALA A 273 16.87 -4.77 8.87
CA ALA A 273 17.36 -5.95 9.57
C ALA A 273 16.20 -6.85 9.99
N VAL A 274 16.46 -8.16 10.00
CA VAL A 274 15.56 -9.19 10.53
C VAL A 274 16.34 -10.10 11.48
N ASN A 275 15.75 -10.47 12.61
CA ASN A 275 16.28 -11.49 13.52
C ASN A 275 15.15 -12.27 14.21
N HIS A 276 15.48 -13.07 15.22
CA HIS A 276 14.50 -13.82 16.01
C HIS A 276 14.75 -13.63 17.51
N ASN A 277 13.68 -13.69 18.31
CA ASN A 277 13.72 -13.63 19.78
C ASN A 277 14.56 -14.74 20.44
N GLY A 278 14.91 -15.80 19.70
CA GLY A 278 15.46 -17.02 20.27
C GLY A 278 14.56 -17.61 21.36
N ARG A 279 15.16 -18.13 22.43
CA ARG A 279 14.44 -18.61 23.61
C ARG A 279 14.07 -17.43 24.51
N SER A 280 12.78 -17.28 24.84
CA SER A 280 12.25 -16.28 25.77
C SER A 280 11.32 -16.94 26.82
N ASN A 281 10.57 -16.14 27.59
CA ASN A 281 9.67 -16.62 28.67
C ASN A 281 8.41 -17.35 28.18
N GLY A 282 8.29 -17.58 26.88
CA GLY A 282 7.18 -18.27 26.24
C GLY A 282 7.26 -18.05 24.73
N LEU A 283 6.63 -18.91 23.93
CA LEU A 283 6.72 -18.82 22.47
C LEU A 283 6.34 -17.42 21.94
N THR A 284 5.33 -16.80 22.56
CA THR A 284 4.81 -15.49 22.16
C THR A 284 5.37 -14.32 22.97
N ALA A 285 6.31 -14.57 23.88
CA ALA A 285 6.89 -13.54 24.71
C ALA A 285 8.01 -12.80 23.95
N PRO A 286 7.97 -11.46 23.85
CA PRO A 286 9.00 -10.70 23.16
C PRO A 286 10.33 -10.71 23.94
N ASN A 287 11.42 -10.36 23.27
CA ASN A 287 12.76 -10.34 23.85
C ASN A 287 13.44 -8.97 23.63
N THR A 288 13.68 -8.23 24.72
CA THR A 288 14.30 -6.89 24.67
C THR A 288 15.66 -6.91 23.98
N ALA A 289 16.54 -7.87 24.29
CA ALA A 289 17.88 -7.92 23.71
C ALA A 289 17.84 -8.20 22.19
N ALA A 290 16.90 -9.04 21.74
CA ALA A 290 16.70 -9.28 20.32
C ALA A 290 16.16 -8.04 19.59
N GLN A 291 15.26 -7.29 20.21
CA GLN A 291 14.75 -6.03 19.66
C GLN A 291 15.85 -4.94 19.62
N GLU A 292 16.67 -4.83 20.65
CA GLU A 292 17.85 -3.94 20.61
C GLU A 292 18.79 -4.29 19.46
N GLU A 293 19.08 -5.58 19.30
CA GLU A 293 20.00 -6.07 18.28
C GLU A 293 19.48 -5.81 16.86
N VAL A 294 18.18 -6.03 16.59
CA VAL A 294 17.64 -5.77 15.24
C VAL A 294 17.68 -4.29 14.89
N ILE A 295 17.43 -3.41 15.86
CA ILE A 295 17.51 -1.95 15.66
C ILE A 295 18.98 -1.54 15.42
N ARG A 296 19.93 -2.03 16.23
CA ARG A 296 21.37 -1.77 16.04
C ARG A 296 21.87 -2.24 14.68
N ARG A 297 21.44 -3.41 14.22
CA ARG A 297 21.82 -3.94 12.89
C ARG A 297 21.31 -3.07 11.75
N ALA A 298 20.07 -2.60 11.82
CA ALA A 298 19.51 -1.72 10.80
C ALA A 298 20.25 -0.37 10.75
N LEU A 299 20.58 0.21 11.92
CA LEU A 299 21.41 1.42 12.04
C LEU A 299 22.82 1.22 11.47
N ALA A 300 23.46 0.10 11.82
CA ALA A 300 24.81 -0.24 11.34
C ALA A 300 24.83 -0.44 9.83
N GLN A 301 23.85 -1.16 9.27
CA GLN A 301 23.72 -1.33 7.81
C GLN A 301 23.51 0.02 7.11
N ALA A 302 22.73 0.92 7.71
CA ALA A 302 22.46 2.24 7.16
C ALA A 302 23.64 3.22 7.28
N GLY A 303 24.63 2.94 8.14
CA GLY A 303 25.66 3.91 8.53
C GLY A 303 25.07 5.13 9.24
N VAL A 304 23.99 4.96 10.00
CA VAL A 304 23.23 6.03 10.67
C VAL A 304 23.48 5.98 12.17
N GLN A 305 23.75 7.14 12.77
CA GLN A 305 23.88 7.26 14.23
C GLN A 305 22.50 7.27 14.90
N PRO A 306 22.35 6.64 16.08
CA PRO A 306 21.08 6.59 16.82
C PRO A 306 20.43 7.97 17.07
N SER A 307 21.24 9.02 17.30
CA SER A 307 20.75 10.38 17.57
C SER A 307 20.11 11.04 16.35
N GLN A 308 20.41 10.59 15.13
CA GLN A 308 19.85 11.15 13.90
C GLN A 308 18.40 10.71 13.65
N VAL A 309 17.96 9.61 14.27
CA VAL A 309 16.59 9.09 14.12
C VAL A 309 15.61 9.98 14.89
N SER A 310 14.74 10.68 14.19
CA SER A 310 13.83 11.69 14.78
C SER A 310 12.39 11.18 15.00
N TYR A 311 12.04 10.05 14.39
CA TYR A 311 10.73 9.41 14.57
C TYR A 311 10.87 7.89 14.57
N VAL A 312 10.03 7.19 15.33
CA VAL A 312 9.89 5.72 15.24
C VAL A 312 8.41 5.36 15.17
N GLU A 313 8.04 4.72 14.07
CA GLU A 313 6.79 3.98 13.96
C GLU A 313 6.97 2.62 14.64
N THR A 314 6.45 2.54 15.86
CA THR A 314 6.63 1.39 16.75
C THR A 314 5.73 0.22 16.37
N HIS A 315 6.11 -0.99 16.79
CA HIS A 315 5.24 -2.15 16.71
C HIS A 315 4.09 -2.03 17.73
N ALA A 316 4.35 -1.43 18.89
CA ALA A 316 3.53 -1.34 20.09
C ALA A 316 2.03 -1.49 19.81
N THR A 317 1.55 -2.67 20.19
CA THR A 317 0.21 -3.18 19.88
C THR A 317 -0.83 -2.76 20.91
N GLY A 318 -0.42 -2.13 22.01
CA GLY A 318 -1.29 -1.85 23.15
C GLY A 318 -1.29 -2.99 24.17
N THR A 319 -0.21 -3.76 24.24
CA THR A 319 -0.06 -4.84 25.24
C THR A 319 0.84 -4.38 26.37
N ALA A 320 0.42 -4.58 27.63
CA ALA A 320 1.16 -4.10 28.80
C ALA A 320 2.65 -4.54 28.82
N LEU A 321 2.92 -5.80 28.48
CA LEU A 321 4.29 -6.34 28.46
C LEU A 321 5.04 -5.97 27.18
N GLY A 322 4.40 -6.05 26.01
CA GLY A 322 5.03 -5.82 24.72
C GLY A 322 5.48 -4.37 24.54
N ASP A 323 4.59 -3.43 24.85
CA ASP A 323 4.86 -1.99 24.77
C ASP A 323 6.02 -1.58 25.70
N LEU A 324 6.08 -2.16 26.91
CA LEU A 324 7.18 -1.93 27.85
C LEU A 324 8.52 -2.47 27.33
N ILE A 325 8.51 -3.67 26.74
CA ILE A 325 9.71 -4.31 26.20
C ILE A 325 10.26 -3.52 25.00
N GLU A 326 9.38 -3.08 24.10
CA GLU A 326 9.79 -2.25 22.96
C GLU A 326 10.33 -0.90 23.41
N PHE A 327 9.66 -0.22 24.36
CA PHE A 327 10.15 1.05 24.90
C PHE A 327 11.54 0.90 25.53
N LYS A 328 11.79 -0.19 26.27
CA LYS A 328 13.12 -0.47 26.85
C LYS A 328 14.18 -0.66 25.77
N ALA A 329 13.88 -1.41 24.72
CA ALA A 329 14.80 -1.63 23.61
C ALA A 329 15.13 -0.32 22.88
N LEU A 330 14.10 0.49 22.58
CA LEU A 330 14.28 1.81 21.97
C LEU A 330 15.11 2.73 22.86
N LYS A 331 14.85 2.76 24.18
CA LYS A 331 15.64 3.53 25.13
C LYS A 331 17.10 3.10 25.20
N ALA A 332 17.36 1.80 25.15
CA ALA A 332 18.73 1.28 25.17
C ALA A 332 19.53 1.66 23.92
N VAL A 333 18.88 1.80 22.76
CA VAL A 333 19.56 2.08 21.48
C VAL A 333 19.53 3.57 21.11
N LEU A 334 18.37 4.23 21.19
CA LEU A 334 18.13 5.61 20.75
C LEU A 334 18.08 6.63 21.89
N GLY A 335 18.13 6.17 23.15
CA GLY A 335 17.96 7.02 24.33
C GLY A 335 19.20 7.82 24.73
N GLN A 336 20.38 7.47 24.21
CA GLN A 336 21.61 8.23 24.47
C GLN A 336 21.74 9.37 23.45
N ARG A 337 21.53 10.60 23.90
CA ARG A 337 21.62 11.82 23.09
C ARG A 337 22.44 12.90 23.78
N GLN A 338 23.11 13.72 22.99
CA GLN A 338 23.84 14.89 23.46
C GLN A 338 22.90 16.09 23.65
N GLN A 339 23.32 17.08 24.43
CA GLN A 339 22.56 18.30 24.61
C GLN A 339 22.47 19.06 23.28
N GLY A 340 21.25 19.33 22.81
CA GLY A 340 20.98 19.95 21.50
C GLY A 340 20.61 18.95 20.40
N ASP A 341 20.74 17.64 20.64
CA ASP A 341 20.18 16.66 19.73
C ASP A 341 18.64 16.77 19.69
N PRO A 342 18.02 16.54 18.52
CA PRO A 342 16.57 16.62 18.39
C PRO A 342 15.87 15.53 19.21
N ARG A 343 14.59 15.73 19.49
CA ARG A 343 13.76 14.69 20.11
C ARG A 343 13.48 13.55 19.13
N CYS A 344 13.19 12.37 19.69
CA CYS A 344 12.77 11.20 18.95
C CYS A 344 11.30 10.92 19.24
N LEU A 345 10.44 11.16 18.25
CA LEU A 345 9.00 10.99 18.41
C LEU A 345 8.61 9.52 18.24
N LEU A 346 7.73 8.99 19.10
CA LEU A 346 7.27 7.61 19.07
C LEU A 346 5.78 7.57 18.74
N GLY A 347 5.39 6.80 17.71
CA GLY A 347 3.99 6.66 17.34
C GLY A 347 3.61 5.24 16.94
N SER A 348 2.30 4.98 16.87
CA SER A 348 1.74 3.74 16.33
C SER A 348 0.41 4.02 15.62
N LEU A 349 0.34 3.70 14.33
CA LEU A 349 -0.85 3.78 13.50
C LEU A 349 -1.94 2.79 13.92
N LYS A 350 -1.58 1.79 14.74
CA LYS A 350 -2.53 0.80 15.25
C LYS A 350 -3.60 1.46 16.11
N THR A 351 -3.29 2.61 16.69
CA THR A 351 -4.26 3.44 17.42
C THR A 351 -5.37 3.96 16.50
N ASN A 352 -5.12 4.14 15.20
CA ASN A 352 -6.09 4.60 14.19
C ASN A 352 -6.84 3.45 13.51
N ILE A 353 -6.13 2.42 13.03
CA ILE A 353 -6.71 1.39 12.14
C ILE A 353 -6.62 -0.04 12.68
N GLY A 354 -6.17 -0.21 13.92
CA GLY A 354 -5.97 -1.51 14.55
C GLY A 354 -4.70 -2.22 14.09
N HIS A 355 -4.52 -3.45 14.55
CA HIS A 355 -3.37 -4.27 14.19
C HIS A 355 -3.65 -5.07 12.91
N LEU A 356 -3.06 -4.61 11.82
CA LEU A 356 -3.17 -5.21 10.48
C LEU A 356 -2.37 -6.51 10.28
N GLU A 357 -1.93 -7.17 11.37
CA GLU A 357 -1.19 -8.44 11.34
C GLU A 357 -0.09 -8.46 10.25
N ALA A 358 -0.19 -9.31 9.22
CA ALA A 358 0.81 -9.37 8.13
C ALA A 358 1.04 -8.05 7.38
N ALA A 359 0.04 -7.17 7.31
CA ALA A 359 0.10 -5.86 6.66
C ALA A 359 0.46 -4.71 7.61
N ALA A 360 0.71 -4.97 8.90
CA ALA A 360 0.98 -3.91 9.87
C ALA A 360 2.27 -3.13 9.57
N GLY A 361 3.30 -3.84 9.12
CA GLY A 361 4.59 -3.23 8.78
C GLY A 361 4.51 -2.29 7.58
N ILE A 362 3.85 -2.72 6.51
CA ILE A 362 3.71 -1.93 5.29
C ILE A 362 2.85 -0.69 5.50
N ALA A 363 1.79 -0.80 6.31
CA ALA A 363 0.99 0.35 6.72
C ALA A 363 1.84 1.39 7.48
N GLY A 364 2.74 0.93 8.35
CA GLY A 364 3.69 1.80 9.06
C GLY A 364 4.69 2.47 8.14
N LEU A 365 5.21 1.73 7.17
CA LEU A 365 6.14 2.29 6.19
C LEU A 365 5.48 3.35 5.30
N ILE A 366 4.24 3.12 4.88
CA ILE A 366 3.46 4.07 4.08
C ILE A 366 3.13 5.32 4.90
N LYS A 367 2.71 5.16 6.17
CA LYS A 367 2.51 6.30 7.09
C LYS A 367 3.77 7.15 7.21
N VAL A 368 4.94 6.52 7.43
CA VAL A 368 6.21 7.24 7.56
C VAL A 368 6.60 7.91 6.24
N THR A 369 6.41 7.25 5.11
CA THR A 369 6.64 7.85 3.78
C THR A 369 5.80 9.11 3.59
N LEU A 370 4.50 9.05 3.89
CA LEU A 370 3.59 10.20 3.81
C LEU A 370 3.99 11.31 4.79
N ALA A 371 4.35 10.95 6.02
CA ALA A 371 4.83 11.91 7.02
C ALA A 371 6.11 12.64 6.58
N LEU A 372 7.04 11.96 5.91
CA LEU A 372 8.24 12.55 5.33
C LEU A 372 7.88 13.52 4.20
N GLN A 373 6.98 13.12 3.29
CA GLN A 373 6.52 13.94 2.16
C GLN A 373 5.82 15.22 2.62
N HIS A 374 4.95 15.12 3.63
CA HIS A 374 4.25 16.26 4.20
C HIS A 374 5.06 17.02 5.26
N ARG A 375 6.25 16.52 5.62
CA ARG A 375 7.10 17.06 6.70
C ARG A 375 6.33 17.29 8.00
N GLN A 376 5.42 16.38 8.33
CA GLN A 376 4.52 16.46 9.46
C GLN A 376 4.36 15.08 10.10
N ILE A 377 4.24 15.04 11.42
CA ILE A 377 3.94 13.81 12.16
C ILE A 377 2.47 13.87 12.60
N PRO A 378 1.63 12.91 12.17
CA PRO A 378 0.23 12.87 12.57
C PRO A 378 0.08 12.49 14.06
N PRO A 379 -1.06 12.83 14.69
CA PRO A 379 -1.33 12.46 16.07
C PRO A 379 -1.42 10.94 16.27
N SER A 380 -0.94 10.47 17.42
CA SER A 380 -1.24 9.15 17.99
C SER A 380 -2.46 9.28 18.90
N LEU A 381 -3.46 8.39 18.77
CA LEU A 381 -4.70 8.45 19.57
C LEU A 381 -4.53 7.91 21.00
N SER A 382 -3.36 7.34 21.29
CA SER A 382 -2.94 6.79 22.58
C SER A 382 -1.48 7.20 22.86
N PRO A 383 -1.07 7.39 24.12
CA PRO A 383 -1.83 7.18 25.36
C PRO A 383 -2.64 8.38 25.82
N GLN A 384 -3.75 8.13 26.52
CA GLN A 384 -4.44 9.13 27.34
C GLN A 384 -3.75 9.30 28.69
N ARG A 385 -3.31 8.18 29.28
CA ARG A 385 -2.49 8.15 30.49
C ARG A 385 -1.35 7.17 30.29
N LEU A 386 -0.12 7.68 30.31
CA LEU A 386 1.08 6.87 30.11
C LEU A 386 1.19 5.74 31.13
N HIS A 387 1.61 4.56 30.67
CA HIS A 387 1.85 3.41 31.53
C HIS A 387 2.93 3.72 32.60
N PRO A 388 2.74 3.40 33.89
CA PRO A 388 3.65 3.83 34.97
C PRO A 388 5.12 3.38 34.84
N TYR A 389 5.36 2.28 34.12
CA TYR A 389 6.70 1.75 33.85
C TYR A 389 7.35 2.32 32.59
N ILE A 390 6.62 3.12 31.81
CA ILE A 390 7.14 3.89 30.67
C ILE A 390 7.34 5.32 31.18
N ARG A 391 8.60 5.71 31.39
CA ARG A 391 8.96 7.06 31.86
C ARG A 391 9.66 7.80 30.74
N LEU A 392 9.00 8.82 30.20
CA LEU A 392 9.54 9.71 29.17
C LEU A 392 10.50 10.75 29.76
N ASP A 393 10.29 11.14 31.03
CA ASP A 393 11.16 12.08 31.72
C ASP A 393 12.62 11.59 31.74
N GLY A 394 13.54 12.47 31.36
CA GLY A 394 14.96 12.15 31.23
C GLY A 394 15.31 11.26 30.04
N THR A 395 14.39 11.11 29.07
CA THR A 395 14.64 10.44 27.78
C THR A 395 14.43 11.43 26.63
N PRO A 396 14.99 11.18 25.43
CA PRO A 396 14.74 12.03 24.27
C PRO A 396 13.37 11.78 23.62
N PHE A 397 12.55 10.88 24.18
CA PHE A 397 11.32 10.44 23.57
C PHE A 397 10.14 11.33 23.91
N GLU A 398 9.26 11.46 22.93
CA GLU A 398 7.97 12.12 23.07
C GLU A 398 6.93 11.38 22.24
N ILE A 399 5.68 11.32 22.70
CA ILE A 399 4.57 10.71 21.96
C ILE A 399 3.67 11.85 21.46
N PRO A 400 3.55 12.05 20.13
CA PRO A 400 2.79 13.16 19.57
C PRO A 400 1.28 12.88 19.69
N THR A 401 0.61 13.46 20.68
CA THR A 401 -0.86 13.37 20.83
C THR A 401 -1.61 14.39 19.98
N ARG A 402 -0.88 15.28 19.30
CA ARG A 402 -1.38 16.26 18.33
C ARG A 402 -0.47 16.25 17.10
N GLY A 403 -1.04 16.55 15.94
CA GLY A 403 -0.25 16.71 14.72
C GLY A 403 0.74 17.88 14.86
N GLN A 404 1.97 17.69 14.41
CA GLN A 404 3.02 18.71 14.50
C GLN A 404 3.97 18.69 13.30
N SER A 405 4.62 19.82 13.05
CA SER A 405 5.73 19.91 12.08
C SER A 405 6.82 18.91 12.43
N TRP A 406 7.34 18.22 11.43
CA TRP A 406 8.45 17.33 11.62
C TRP A 406 9.74 18.08 11.36
N GLU A 407 10.40 18.54 12.43
CA GLU A 407 11.73 19.13 12.31
C GLU A 407 12.79 18.04 12.07
N PRO A 408 13.76 18.29 11.17
CA PRO A 408 14.76 17.28 10.82
C PRO A 408 15.67 16.96 12.02
N GLY A 409 16.06 15.68 12.11
CA GLY A 409 16.93 15.14 13.16
C GLY A 409 18.42 15.51 13.02
N GLY A 410 18.76 16.28 11.99
CA GLY A 410 20.10 16.51 11.44
C GLY A 410 19.94 17.20 10.08
N GLU A 411 20.74 16.81 9.07
CA GLU A 411 20.55 17.32 7.70
C GLU A 411 19.24 16.83 7.05
N LEU A 412 18.84 15.59 7.35
CA LEU A 412 17.66 14.95 6.78
C LEU A 412 16.79 14.29 7.85
N ARG A 413 15.49 14.21 7.60
CA ARG A 413 14.53 13.46 8.42
C ARG A 413 14.77 11.97 8.27
N LEU A 414 15.04 11.31 9.40
CA LEU A 414 15.22 9.87 9.50
C LEU A 414 14.20 9.28 10.49
N ALA A 415 13.65 8.13 10.12
CA ALA A 415 12.68 7.39 10.91
C ALA A 415 12.92 5.89 10.93
N GLY A 416 12.64 5.26 12.07
CA GLY A 416 12.58 3.81 12.20
C GLY A 416 11.16 3.27 12.04
N VAL A 417 11.01 2.06 11.53
CA VAL A 417 9.75 1.31 11.49
C VAL A 417 9.98 -0.10 12.04
N SER A 418 9.27 -0.46 13.10
CA SER A 418 9.39 -1.76 13.77
C SER A 418 8.17 -2.65 13.54
N ALA A 419 8.39 -3.94 13.31
CA ALA A 419 7.33 -4.95 13.36
C ALA A 419 7.86 -6.25 13.97
N PHE A 420 7.14 -6.79 14.97
CA PHE A 420 7.54 -7.98 15.71
C PHE A 420 6.44 -9.03 15.63
N GLY A 421 6.74 -10.18 15.01
CA GLY A 421 5.84 -11.31 14.90
C GLY A 421 5.68 -12.03 16.24
N PHE A 422 4.46 -12.47 16.57
CA PHE A 422 4.22 -13.23 17.79
C PHE A 422 5.01 -14.56 17.84
N GLY A 423 5.42 -15.10 16.68
CA GLY A 423 6.30 -16.27 16.60
C GLY A 423 7.75 -16.00 17.00
N GLY A 424 8.16 -14.72 17.05
CA GLY A 424 9.47 -14.28 17.50
C GLY A 424 10.35 -13.61 16.45
N THR A 425 9.97 -13.64 15.18
CA THR A 425 10.67 -12.90 14.12
C THR A 425 10.50 -11.40 14.31
N ASN A 426 11.60 -10.65 14.32
CA ASN A 426 11.59 -9.20 14.43
C ASN A 426 12.14 -8.58 13.15
N ALA A 427 11.55 -7.46 12.72
CA ALA A 427 12.04 -6.68 11.60
C ALA A 427 12.10 -5.19 11.97
N HIS A 428 13.16 -4.51 11.54
CA HIS A 428 13.31 -3.06 11.68
C HIS A 428 13.90 -2.43 10.42
N LEU A 429 13.33 -1.31 9.97
CA LEU A 429 13.77 -0.58 8.78
C LEU A 429 14.01 0.89 9.12
N LEU A 430 14.98 1.51 8.44
CA LEU A 430 15.26 2.94 8.50
C LEU A 430 14.88 3.62 7.20
N LEU A 431 14.01 4.63 7.30
CA LEU A 431 13.58 5.50 6.21
C LEU A 431 14.23 6.87 6.34
N GLN A 432 14.47 7.48 5.19
CA GLN A 432 14.94 8.85 5.03
C GLN A 432 14.02 9.59 4.06
N GLU A 433 13.86 10.90 4.25
CA GLU A 433 13.21 11.74 3.25
C GLU A 433 13.90 11.66 1.87
N ALA A 434 13.09 11.81 0.82
CA ALA A 434 13.58 11.87 -0.55
C ALA A 434 14.52 13.09 -0.76
N PRO A 435 15.42 13.04 -1.76
CA PRO A 435 16.24 14.18 -2.10
C PRO A 435 15.35 15.40 -2.40
N PRO A 436 15.75 16.61 -1.97
CA PRO A 436 14.95 17.81 -2.18
C PRO A 436 14.70 17.99 -3.68
N GLU A 437 13.44 18.19 -4.04
CA GLU A 437 13.09 18.50 -5.40
C GLU A 437 13.68 19.86 -5.79
N PRO A 438 14.29 19.99 -6.98
CA PRO A 438 14.68 21.29 -7.49
C PRO A 438 13.44 22.17 -7.60
N PRO A 439 13.48 23.44 -7.13
CA PRO A 439 12.33 24.33 -7.16
C PRO A 439 11.77 24.44 -8.58
N ALA A 440 10.44 24.45 -8.68
CA ALA A 440 9.79 24.73 -9.96
C ALA A 440 10.26 26.10 -10.48
N PRO A 441 10.63 26.21 -11.77
CA PRO A 441 11.05 27.49 -12.30
C PRO A 441 9.92 28.52 -12.15
N PRO A 442 10.21 29.75 -11.68
CA PRO A 442 9.18 30.71 -11.25
C PRO A 442 8.25 31.20 -12.36
N ASN A 443 8.55 30.92 -13.63
CA ASN A 443 7.75 31.29 -14.78
C ASN A 443 7.74 30.15 -15.82
N HIS A 444 6.83 29.19 -15.66
CA HIS A 444 6.47 28.34 -16.80
C HIS A 444 5.54 29.15 -17.71
N PRO A 445 5.87 29.36 -19.00
CA PRO A 445 4.97 30.02 -19.91
C PRO A 445 3.67 29.21 -20.00
N THR A 446 2.52 29.88 -19.94
CA THR A 446 1.20 29.29 -20.16
C THR A 446 1.12 28.84 -21.61
N ILE A 447 1.32 27.54 -21.84
CA ILE A 447 1.33 26.91 -23.16
C ILE A 447 0.31 25.77 -23.17
N PRO A 448 -0.26 25.42 -24.35
CA PRO A 448 -1.13 24.27 -24.46
C PRO A 448 -0.41 22.96 -24.11
N HIS A 449 -1.08 22.10 -23.35
CA HIS A 449 -0.67 20.76 -22.98
C HIS A 449 -1.72 19.73 -23.37
N LEU A 450 -1.26 18.56 -23.84
CA LEU A 450 -2.11 17.42 -24.20
C LEU A 450 -2.16 16.44 -23.04
N LEU A 451 -3.37 16.17 -22.54
CA LEU A 451 -3.64 15.09 -21.59
C LEU A 451 -4.31 13.93 -22.32
N THR A 452 -3.83 12.72 -22.06
CA THR A 452 -4.47 11.49 -22.53
C THR A 452 -4.89 10.60 -21.37
N LEU A 453 -6.05 9.94 -21.52
CA LEU A 453 -6.57 8.94 -20.59
C LEU A 453 -6.99 7.69 -21.36
N THR A 454 -6.85 6.53 -20.74
CA THR A 454 -7.26 5.25 -21.31
C THR A 454 -7.94 4.37 -20.28
N ALA A 455 -8.89 3.55 -20.74
CA ALA A 455 -9.49 2.51 -19.90
C ALA A 455 -9.96 1.29 -20.71
N ARG A 456 -10.29 0.19 -20.03
CA ARG A 456 -10.86 -1.00 -20.68
C ARG A 456 -12.33 -0.86 -21.05
N SER A 457 -13.05 0.07 -20.44
CA SER A 457 -14.47 0.35 -20.73
C SER A 457 -14.77 1.85 -20.77
N ASP A 458 -15.92 2.22 -21.34
CA ASP A 458 -16.44 3.59 -21.30
C ASP A 458 -16.72 4.05 -19.85
N ALA A 459 -17.26 3.16 -19.01
CA ALA A 459 -17.57 3.46 -17.62
C ALA A 459 -16.31 3.78 -16.81
N ALA A 460 -15.27 2.96 -16.93
CA ALA A 460 -13.98 3.19 -16.29
C ALA A 460 -13.31 4.47 -16.81
N LEU A 461 -13.41 4.77 -18.12
CA LEU A 461 -12.87 6.01 -18.69
C LEU A 461 -13.55 7.26 -18.10
N ARG A 462 -14.88 7.23 -17.95
CA ARG A 462 -15.63 8.33 -17.32
C ARG A 462 -15.28 8.51 -15.85
N GLN A 463 -15.17 7.42 -15.11
CA GLN A 463 -14.78 7.47 -13.70
C GLN A 463 -13.35 8.00 -13.55
N LEU A 464 -12.43 7.60 -14.43
CA LEU A 464 -11.06 8.09 -14.45
C LEU A 464 -11.02 9.58 -14.77
N ALA A 465 -11.81 10.05 -15.75
CA ALA A 465 -11.95 11.47 -16.05
C ALA A 465 -12.44 12.27 -14.83
N GLY A 466 -13.43 11.77 -14.09
CA GLY A 466 -13.88 12.39 -12.84
C GLY A 466 -12.80 12.44 -11.76
N ARG A 467 -12.01 11.37 -11.60
CA ARG A 467 -10.86 11.36 -10.67
C ARG A 467 -9.79 12.38 -11.05
N PHE A 468 -9.47 12.49 -12.35
CA PHE A 468 -8.51 13.48 -12.86
C PHE A 468 -9.05 14.92 -12.74
N ALA A 469 -10.35 15.14 -12.94
CA ALA A 469 -10.97 16.44 -12.74
C ALA A 469 -10.78 16.93 -11.30
N ASN A 470 -11.07 16.08 -10.30
CA ASN A 470 -10.88 16.40 -8.89
C ASN A 470 -9.39 16.67 -8.55
N HIS A 471 -8.47 15.91 -9.14
CA HIS A 471 -7.05 16.10 -8.93
C HIS A 471 -6.54 17.42 -9.52
N LEU A 472 -6.97 17.76 -10.73
CA LEU A 472 -6.58 19.00 -11.42
C LEU A 472 -7.18 20.25 -10.79
N ASP A 473 -8.37 20.17 -10.20
CA ASP A 473 -9.02 21.29 -9.50
C ASP A 473 -8.20 21.74 -8.27
N ALA A 474 -7.51 20.81 -7.62
CA ALA A 474 -6.60 21.08 -6.51
C ALA A 474 -5.16 21.40 -6.94
N ALA A 475 -4.82 21.28 -8.24
CA ALA A 475 -3.45 21.38 -8.73
C ALA A 475 -3.03 22.82 -9.03
N HIS A 476 -1.83 23.20 -8.60
CA HIS A 476 -1.25 24.48 -8.99
C HIS A 476 -0.92 24.49 -10.50
N PRO A 477 -1.14 25.60 -11.24
CA PRO A 477 -0.89 25.68 -12.69
C PRO A 477 0.50 25.23 -13.15
N ALA A 478 1.52 25.41 -12.30
CA ALA A 478 2.90 24.99 -12.58
C ALA A 478 3.08 23.47 -12.72
N HIS A 479 2.16 22.65 -12.21
CA HIS A 479 2.25 21.19 -12.25
C HIS A 479 1.56 20.56 -13.48
N LEU A 480 0.80 21.34 -14.26
CA LEU A 480 0.12 20.83 -15.45
C LEU A 480 1.04 20.10 -16.44
N PRO A 481 2.27 20.58 -16.74
CA PRO A 481 3.18 19.86 -17.63
C PRO A 481 3.54 18.47 -17.11
N ASP A 482 3.86 18.36 -15.82
CA ASP A 482 4.26 17.10 -15.17
C ASP A 482 3.08 16.11 -15.10
N ILE A 483 1.87 16.61 -14.84
CA ILE A 483 0.65 15.81 -14.83
C ILE A 483 0.40 15.22 -16.22
N CYS A 484 0.41 16.04 -17.27
CA CYS A 484 0.22 15.57 -18.64
C CYS A 484 1.33 14.60 -19.07
N PHE A 485 2.59 14.91 -18.76
CA PHE A 485 3.72 14.03 -19.06
C PHE A 485 3.59 12.66 -18.39
N SER A 486 3.23 12.64 -17.11
CA SER A 486 3.08 11.41 -16.32
C SER A 486 1.92 10.56 -16.82
N ALA A 487 0.78 11.17 -17.13
CA ALA A 487 -0.38 10.48 -17.68
C ALA A 487 -0.08 9.84 -19.05
N ASN A 488 0.63 10.59 -19.91
CA ASN A 488 0.92 10.14 -21.28
C ASN A 488 2.00 9.05 -21.33
N THR A 489 3.02 9.12 -20.47
CA THR A 489 4.17 8.18 -20.50
C THR A 489 4.04 7.00 -19.54
N GLY A 490 3.29 7.15 -18.45
CA GLY A 490 3.27 6.21 -17.33
C GLY A 490 2.00 5.37 -17.22
N ARG A 491 1.18 5.26 -18.27
CA ARG A 491 -0.10 4.55 -18.25
C ARG A 491 -0.22 3.48 -19.34
N THR A 492 -0.89 2.38 -19.02
CA THR A 492 -1.15 1.31 -19.98
C THR A 492 -2.11 1.78 -21.07
N LEU A 493 -1.75 1.56 -22.33
CA LEU A 493 -2.63 1.85 -23.46
C LEU A 493 -3.76 0.82 -23.57
N PHE A 494 -4.99 1.26 -23.31
CA PHE A 494 -6.22 0.48 -23.44
C PHE A 494 -7.07 0.93 -24.65
N ALA A 495 -8.22 0.27 -24.86
CA ALA A 495 -9.04 0.42 -26.06
C ALA A 495 -9.92 1.68 -26.03
N PHE A 496 -10.46 2.06 -24.87
CA PHE A 496 -11.20 3.32 -24.71
C PHE A 496 -10.20 4.42 -24.41
N ARG A 497 -10.23 5.48 -25.20
CA ARG A 497 -9.22 6.55 -25.17
C ARG A 497 -9.89 7.91 -25.17
N LEU A 498 -9.28 8.83 -24.45
CA LEU A 498 -9.66 10.23 -24.40
C LEU A 498 -8.41 11.10 -24.52
N ALA A 499 -8.51 12.18 -25.27
CA ALA A 499 -7.47 13.19 -25.42
C ALA A 499 -8.09 14.59 -25.38
N LEU A 500 -7.44 15.52 -24.68
CA LEU A 500 -7.85 16.91 -24.69
C LEU A 500 -6.66 17.86 -24.51
N VAL A 501 -6.80 19.09 -24.99
CA VAL A 501 -5.75 20.10 -24.96
C VAL A 501 -6.23 21.34 -24.21
N ALA A 502 -5.48 21.76 -23.20
CA ALA A 502 -5.79 22.94 -22.39
C ALA A 502 -4.51 23.67 -21.97
N GLU A 503 -4.65 24.93 -21.55
CA GLU A 503 -3.54 25.75 -21.04
C GLU A 503 -3.54 25.83 -19.51
N HIS A 504 -4.68 25.54 -18.88
CA HIS A 504 -4.85 25.66 -17.44
C HIS A 504 -5.49 24.41 -16.81
N PRO A 505 -5.10 24.02 -15.57
CA PRO A 505 -5.71 22.88 -14.87
C PRO A 505 -7.22 23.00 -14.72
N ALA A 506 -7.73 24.20 -14.40
CA ALA A 506 -9.17 24.45 -14.20
C ALA A 506 -9.99 24.23 -15.49
N GLU A 507 -9.47 24.64 -16.65
CA GLU A 507 -10.09 24.38 -17.95
C GLU A 507 -10.17 22.87 -18.22
N MET A 508 -9.05 22.18 -18.03
CA MET A 508 -8.94 20.73 -18.21
C MET A 508 -9.84 19.96 -17.24
N ALA A 509 -9.92 20.39 -15.97
CA ALA A 509 -10.79 19.83 -14.96
C ALA A 509 -12.28 19.97 -15.33
N GLY A 510 -12.70 21.15 -15.81
CA GLY A 510 -14.07 21.39 -16.25
C GLY A 510 -14.48 20.49 -17.43
N LEU A 511 -13.60 20.34 -18.42
CA LEU A 511 -13.84 19.45 -19.57
C LEU A 511 -13.94 17.97 -19.16
N LEU A 512 -13.08 17.52 -18.27
CA LEU A 512 -13.10 16.15 -17.75
C LEU A 512 -14.31 15.88 -16.86
N ALA A 513 -14.71 16.83 -16.02
CA ALA A 513 -15.91 16.73 -15.19
C ALA A 513 -17.18 16.61 -16.05
N ALA A 514 -17.30 17.44 -17.09
CA ALA A 514 -18.40 17.36 -18.06
C ALA A 514 -18.44 16.00 -18.76
N PHE A 515 -17.29 15.52 -19.24
CA PHE A 515 -17.20 14.19 -19.86
C PHE A 515 -17.58 13.06 -18.90
N GLY A 516 -17.10 13.13 -17.65
CA GLY A 516 -17.43 12.19 -16.58
C GLY A 516 -18.94 12.12 -16.30
N CYS A 517 -19.65 13.25 -16.43
CA CYS A 517 -21.11 13.34 -16.29
C CYS A 517 -21.90 12.89 -17.54
N GLY A 518 -21.25 12.31 -18.55
CA GLY A 518 -21.93 11.85 -19.76
C GLY A 518 -21.98 12.86 -20.90
N GLN A 519 -21.47 14.08 -20.71
CA GLN A 519 -21.50 15.13 -21.74
C GLN A 519 -20.38 14.93 -22.77
N ARG A 520 -20.50 15.62 -23.92
CA ARG A 520 -19.49 15.65 -24.98
C ARG A 520 -19.04 17.10 -25.22
N PRO A 521 -18.19 17.65 -24.33
CA PRO A 521 -17.76 19.04 -24.47
C PRO A 521 -16.89 19.21 -25.74
N PRO A 522 -16.95 20.38 -26.40
CA PRO A 522 -16.06 20.69 -27.53
C PRO A 522 -14.60 20.66 -27.08
N GLY A 523 -13.70 20.16 -27.94
CA GLY A 523 -12.27 20.05 -27.64
C GLY A 523 -11.83 18.77 -26.91
N VAL A 524 -12.78 17.88 -26.56
CA VAL A 524 -12.48 16.54 -26.05
C VAL A 524 -12.66 15.51 -27.15
N HIS A 525 -11.56 14.85 -27.51
CA HIS A 525 -11.56 13.72 -28.43
C HIS A 525 -11.69 12.43 -27.62
N PHE A 526 -12.63 11.56 -27.98
CA PHE A 526 -12.76 10.25 -27.34
C PHE A 526 -13.20 9.20 -28.36
N GLY A 527 -12.84 7.95 -28.11
CA GLY A 527 -13.08 6.88 -29.07
C GLY A 527 -12.73 5.50 -28.53
N HIS A 528 -13.15 4.49 -29.27
CA HIS A 528 -12.85 3.10 -29.01
C HIS A 528 -11.99 2.54 -30.15
N SER A 529 -10.74 2.21 -29.84
CA SER A 529 -9.77 1.67 -30.79
C SER A 529 -9.26 0.31 -30.28
N PRO A 530 -9.89 -0.81 -30.69
CA PRO A 530 -9.38 -2.13 -30.37
C PRO A 530 -8.01 -2.32 -31.04
N ARG A 531 -7.04 -2.93 -30.34
CA ARG A 531 -5.62 -3.14 -30.78
C ARG A 531 -5.42 -3.84 -32.15
N ARG A 532 -6.48 -4.15 -32.91
CA ARG A 532 -6.45 -4.88 -34.19
C ARG A 532 -6.51 -3.97 -35.43
N ARG A 533 -5.70 -2.91 -35.51
CA ARG A 533 -5.42 -2.27 -36.81
C ARG A 533 -3.96 -2.45 -37.23
N THR A 534 -3.82 -2.92 -38.47
CA THR A 534 -2.60 -3.14 -39.26
C THR A 534 -1.74 -1.88 -39.35
N ALA A 535 -0.41 -2.07 -39.28
CA ALA A 535 0.64 -1.07 -39.47
C ALA A 535 0.37 0.28 -38.79
N VAL A 536 0.73 0.38 -37.52
CA VAL A 536 0.79 1.68 -36.83
C VAL A 536 1.84 2.53 -37.54
N VAL A 537 1.43 3.68 -38.08
CA VAL A 537 2.35 4.62 -38.71
C VAL A 537 3.10 5.36 -37.61
N GLU A 538 4.43 5.40 -37.69
CA GLU A 538 5.25 6.24 -36.81
C GLU A 538 5.00 7.70 -37.16
N VAL A 539 4.78 8.52 -36.13
CA VAL A 539 4.55 9.95 -36.32
C VAL A 539 5.88 10.63 -36.67
N GLU A 540 5.94 11.27 -37.85
CA GLU A 540 7.11 12.03 -38.29
C GLU A 540 7.46 13.18 -37.33
N GLU A 541 8.74 13.53 -37.22
CA GLU A 541 9.24 14.57 -36.32
C GLU A 541 8.60 15.94 -36.55
N GLY A 542 8.21 16.26 -37.79
CA GLY A 542 7.54 17.50 -38.16
C GLY A 542 6.14 17.69 -37.55
N ALA A 543 5.52 16.62 -37.04
CA ALA A 543 4.20 16.67 -36.42
C ALA A 543 4.22 17.07 -34.93
N TYR A 544 5.40 17.19 -34.31
CA TYR A 544 5.55 17.60 -32.92
C TYR A 544 5.82 19.11 -32.79
N PRO A 545 5.21 19.79 -31.81
CA PRO A 545 5.39 21.23 -31.63
C PRO A 545 6.85 21.56 -31.26
N ARG A 546 7.44 22.51 -31.99
CA ARG A 546 8.78 23.04 -31.72
C ARG A 546 8.74 24.13 -30.63
N PRO A 547 9.86 24.41 -29.92
CA PRO A 547 9.91 25.47 -28.91
C PRO A 547 9.50 26.86 -29.43
N GLN A 548 9.72 27.15 -30.71
CA GLN A 548 9.39 28.42 -31.35
C GLN A 548 7.97 28.49 -31.93
N SER A 549 7.17 27.42 -31.82
CA SER A 549 5.82 27.39 -32.38
C SER A 549 4.93 28.40 -31.68
N SER A 550 4.05 29.07 -32.44
CA SER A 550 3.02 29.93 -31.82
C SER A 550 2.07 29.11 -30.94
N LEU A 551 1.39 29.74 -29.97
CA LEU A 551 0.43 29.04 -29.10
C LEU A 551 -0.68 28.35 -29.91
N ALA A 552 -1.19 29.03 -30.95
CA ALA A 552 -2.23 28.49 -31.84
C ALA A 552 -1.73 27.28 -32.65
N GLU A 553 -0.52 27.36 -33.20
CA GLU A 553 0.10 26.26 -33.93
C GLU A 553 0.35 25.05 -33.02
N ARG A 554 0.92 25.29 -31.83
CA ARG A 554 1.12 24.26 -30.82
C ARG A 554 -0.18 23.56 -30.44
N ARG A 555 -1.24 24.31 -30.16
CA ARG A 555 -2.57 23.75 -29.84
C ARG A 555 -3.06 22.85 -30.96
N ARG A 556 -3.04 23.32 -32.22
CA ARG A 556 -3.46 22.54 -33.39
C ARG A 556 -2.66 21.24 -33.53
N MET A 557 -1.35 21.28 -33.35
CA MET A 557 -0.49 20.09 -33.45
C MET A 557 -0.82 19.08 -32.34
N LEU A 558 -1.02 19.55 -31.10
CA LEU A 558 -1.43 18.70 -29.99
C LEU A 558 -2.81 18.09 -30.18
N GLU A 559 -3.77 18.82 -30.75
CA GLU A 559 -5.10 18.30 -31.08
C GLU A 559 -5.02 17.19 -32.14
N VAL A 560 -4.16 17.36 -33.16
CA VAL A 560 -3.90 16.30 -34.16
C VAL A 560 -3.29 15.05 -33.52
N LEU A 561 -2.27 15.22 -32.67
CA LEU A 561 -1.66 14.11 -31.92
C LEU A 561 -2.68 13.39 -31.02
N GLY A 562 -3.54 14.16 -30.35
CA GLY A 562 -4.65 13.63 -29.54
C GLY A 562 -5.66 12.84 -30.38
N GLY A 563 -6.01 13.34 -31.56
CA GLY A 563 -6.86 12.64 -32.52
C GLY A 563 -6.28 11.29 -32.95
N TRP A 564 -5.02 11.26 -33.37
CA TRP A 564 -4.34 10.01 -33.76
C TRP A 564 -4.25 9.00 -32.61
N PHE A 565 -3.97 9.49 -31.40
CA PHE A 565 -3.98 8.65 -30.21
C PHE A 565 -5.35 8.00 -29.98
N VAL A 566 -6.43 8.77 -30.05
CA VAL A 566 -7.79 8.28 -29.82
C VAL A 566 -8.22 7.28 -30.90
N GLU A 567 -7.91 7.56 -32.16
CA GLU A 567 -8.19 6.67 -33.28
C GLU A 567 -7.32 5.40 -33.27
N GLY A 568 -6.16 5.46 -32.63
CA GLY A 568 -5.13 4.42 -32.70
C GLY A 568 -4.51 4.29 -34.09
N SER A 569 -4.47 5.40 -34.84
CA SER A 569 -3.92 5.46 -36.20
C SER A 569 -2.40 5.64 -36.22
N ALA A 570 -1.79 6.13 -35.14
CA ALA A 570 -0.35 6.34 -35.04
C ALA A 570 0.23 6.07 -33.63
N ALA A 571 1.52 5.75 -33.57
CA ALA A 571 2.27 5.62 -32.33
C ALA A 571 2.85 6.98 -31.95
N VAL A 572 2.27 7.63 -30.94
CA VAL A 572 2.74 8.93 -30.46
C VAL A 572 3.90 8.73 -29.48
N GLU A 573 5.05 9.33 -29.78
CA GLU A 573 6.22 9.34 -28.91
C GLU A 573 6.12 10.48 -27.90
N TRP A 574 5.47 10.21 -26.77
CA TRP A 574 5.24 11.20 -25.71
C TRP A 574 6.51 11.85 -25.16
N GLY A 575 7.64 11.15 -25.22
CA GLY A 575 8.95 11.68 -24.83
C GLY A 575 9.35 12.94 -25.61
N ARG A 576 8.90 13.08 -26.87
CA ARG A 576 9.16 14.28 -27.68
C ARG A 576 8.40 15.52 -27.20
N LEU A 577 7.28 15.33 -26.49
CA LEU A 577 6.52 16.42 -25.88
C LEU A 577 7.14 16.92 -24.57
N ALA A 578 8.05 16.15 -23.97
CA ALA A 578 8.73 16.50 -22.73
C ALA A 578 9.70 17.68 -22.87
N GLY A 579 9.96 18.15 -24.10
CA GLY A 579 10.84 19.28 -24.38
C GLY A 579 12.29 18.99 -24.00
N ASP A 580 12.91 19.93 -23.28
CA ASP A 580 14.29 19.85 -22.78
C ASP A 580 14.48 18.86 -21.61
N GLY A 581 13.52 17.97 -21.38
CA GLY A 581 13.58 16.94 -20.35
C GLY A 581 13.40 17.48 -18.94
N ARG A 582 12.75 18.64 -18.76
CA ARG A 582 12.42 19.22 -17.46
C ARG A 582 11.18 18.62 -16.78
N MET A 583 10.30 17.98 -17.56
CA MET A 583 9.08 17.38 -17.02
C MET A 583 9.41 16.16 -16.15
N ARG A 584 8.67 16.01 -15.06
CA ARG A 584 8.87 14.96 -14.05
C ARG A 584 7.67 14.04 -13.99
N ARG A 585 7.92 12.81 -13.54
CA ARG A 585 6.86 11.88 -13.18
C ARG A 585 6.29 12.26 -11.82
N VAL A 586 4.97 12.37 -11.72
CA VAL A 586 4.22 12.70 -10.49
C VAL A 586 3.16 11.63 -10.21
N SER A 587 2.75 11.52 -8.94
CA SER A 587 1.59 10.71 -8.57
C SER A 587 0.34 11.25 -9.24
N LEU A 588 -0.48 10.36 -9.78
CA LEU A 588 -1.74 10.70 -10.44
C LEU A 588 -2.80 9.68 -10.02
N PRO A 589 -4.10 10.03 -10.15
CA PRO A 589 -5.16 9.08 -9.91
C PRO A 589 -4.97 7.78 -10.69
N THR A 590 -5.19 6.67 -10.00
CA THR A 590 -5.01 5.31 -10.53
C THR A 590 -6.29 4.77 -11.16
N TYR A 591 -6.17 3.63 -11.85
CA TYR A 591 -7.25 2.96 -12.56
C TYR A 591 -8.49 2.74 -11.68
N PRO A 592 -9.70 3.05 -12.19
CA PRO A 592 -10.94 2.78 -11.48
C PRO A 592 -11.47 1.39 -11.83
N PHE A 593 -11.04 0.38 -11.07
CA PHE A 593 -11.51 -1.01 -11.24
C PHE A 593 -13.04 -1.13 -11.15
N GLU A 594 -13.63 -1.91 -12.05
CA GLU A 594 -15.06 -2.21 -12.06
C GLU A 594 -15.39 -3.26 -11.00
N ARG A 595 -15.88 -2.79 -9.85
CA ARG A 595 -16.08 -3.60 -8.64
C ARG A 595 -17.29 -4.54 -8.76
N GLN A 596 -17.09 -5.76 -9.24
CA GLN A 596 -18.11 -6.83 -9.26
C GLN A 596 -17.95 -7.77 -8.06
N ARG A 597 -19.06 -8.34 -7.57
CA ARG A 597 -19.06 -9.23 -6.39
C ARG A 597 -18.65 -10.66 -6.75
N TYR A 598 -17.70 -11.19 -5.99
CA TYR A 598 -17.15 -12.54 -6.06
C TYR A 598 -16.96 -13.10 -4.63
N TRP A 599 -17.67 -14.17 -4.31
CA TRP A 599 -17.57 -14.85 -3.03
C TRP A 599 -17.92 -16.33 -3.20
N MET A 600 -17.32 -17.21 -2.39
CA MET A 600 -17.71 -18.62 -2.34
C MET A 600 -19.11 -18.72 -1.78
N GLU A 601 -20.02 -19.36 -2.50
CA GLU A 601 -21.35 -19.63 -1.99
C GLU A 601 -21.25 -20.59 -0.80
N SER A 602 -21.70 -20.15 0.38
CA SER A 602 -21.89 -21.08 1.49
C SER A 602 -23.09 -21.96 1.15
N PRO A 603 -22.96 -23.30 1.21
CA PRO A 603 -24.13 -24.14 1.14
C PRO A 603 -25.07 -23.79 2.29
N PRO A 604 -26.40 -23.85 2.09
CA PRO A 604 -27.34 -23.62 3.18
C PRO A 604 -27.00 -24.56 4.32
N ALA A 605 -26.99 -24.04 5.55
CA ALA A 605 -26.76 -24.83 6.75
C ALA A 605 -27.69 -26.05 6.70
N ALA A 606 -27.11 -27.25 6.62
CA ALA A 606 -27.89 -28.47 6.70
C ALA A 606 -28.58 -28.46 8.06
N THR A 607 -29.85 -28.11 8.10
CA THR A 607 -30.73 -28.42 9.22
C THR A 607 -30.61 -29.92 9.42
N ALA A 608 -29.93 -30.32 10.49
CA ALA A 608 -29.87 -31.71 10.92
C ALA A 608 -31.28 -32.13 11.33
N ALA A 609 -32.09 -32.51 10.35
CA ALA A 609 -33.30 -33.28 10.58
C ALA A 609 -32.83 -34.67 11.03
N VAL A 610 -32.69 -34.81 12.34
CA VAL A 610 -32.59 -36.11 13.00
C VAL A 610 -33.89 -36.85 12.64
N LYS A 611 -33.85 -37.66 11.58
CA LYS A 611 -34.84 -38.73 11.42
C LYS A 611 -34.51 -39.77 12.49
N ALA A 612 -35.19 -39.66 13.62
CA ALA A 612 -35.37 -40.78 14.51
C ALA A 612 -36.09 -41.87 13.71
N SER A 613 -35.35 -42.90 13.29
CA SER A 613 -35.95 -44.15 12.86
C SER A 613 -36.47 -44.85 14.12
N ASP A 614 -37.78 -44.75 14.34
CA ASP A 614 -38.51 -45.57 15.30
C ASP A 614 -38.30 -47.04 14.95
N GLN A 615 -37.48 -47.72 15.76
CA GLN A 615 -37.57 -49.16 15.95
C GLN A 615 -38.52 -49.43 17.10
N THR A 616 -39.74 -49.86 16.79
CA THR A 616 -40.69 -50.68 17.59
C THR A 616 -41.99 -50.72 16.75
N LYS A 617 -42.72 -51.82 16.48
CA LYS A 617 -42.88 -53.13 17.10
C LYS A 617 -43.67 -54.06 16.16
N GLU A 618 -43.44 -55.38 16.31
CA GLU A 618 -44.37 -56.54 16.30
C GLU A 618 -45.30 -56.72 15.08
N VAL A 619 -45.30 -57.88 14.38
CA VAL A 619 -45.65 -59.25 14.83
C VAL A 619 -44.81 -60.30 14.11
#